data_AF-Q1YNN3-F1
#
_entry.id   AF-Q1YNN3-F1
#
_cell.length_a   1.000
_cell.length_b   1.000
_cell.length_c   1.000
_cell.angle_alpha   90.00
_cell.angle_beta   90.00
_cell.angle_gamma   90.00
#
_symmetry.space_group_name_H-M   'P 1'
#
loop_
_entity.id
_entity.type
_entity.pdbx_description
1 polymer ?
#
loop_
_entity_poly.entity_id
_entity_poly.type
_entity_poly.pdbx_seq_one_letter_code
_entity_poly.pdbx_strand_id
1 'polypeptide(L)'
;MHIPRRGTTPWNVQEYSMPVEVDVKDTSPEMAKFLSEALSGDYGERNEKLATGSSVSPAPAQGAVDPTVRLPRRIDGGFAGLGHDLDKHGRECRHAVRLMEQLRPPLEAAEAERIRLQQSLTRILPEIDENGRTLSGMIENARKGDVNGDLAAKFSKSAAKLDELESLAEALNANLMAVRSAWEQYARAAIQAQRLRDTYKSHRAGAVSDRTSVEANG
;
A
#
# COMPACT_ATOMS: atom_id res chain seq x y z
N MET A 1 17.14 0.56 81.02
CA MET A 1 16.19 1.15 80.04
C MET A 1 16.39 0.44 78.71
N HIS A 2 15.38 -0.30 78.27
CA HIS A 2 15.43 -1.23 77.14
C HIS A 2 14.59 -0.63 76.01
N ILE A 3 15.19 -0.31 74.86
CA ILE A 3 14.51 0.24 73.69
C ILE A 3 14.36 -0.90 72.66
N PRO A 4 13.14 -1.28 72.27
CA PRO A 4 12.92 -2.43 71.38
C PRO A 4 13.16 -2.06 69.91
N ARG A 5 13.78 -3.01 69.18
CA ARG A 5 14.02 -2.96 67.74
C ARG A 5 12.69 -3.04 66.97
N ARG A 6 12.46 -2.11 66.03
CA ARG A 6 11.35 -2.16 65.08
C ARG A 6 11.61 -3.26 64.04
N GLY A 7 10.60 -4.10 63.84
CA GLY A 7 10.59 -5.18 62.87
C GLY A 7 10.68 -4.68 61.44
N THR A 8 11.55 -5.32 60.68
CA THR A 8 11.65 -5.29 59.23
C THR A 8 10.51 -6.13 58.65
N THR A 9 9.55 -5.50 57.99
CA THR A 9 8.64 -6.20 57.06
C THR A 9 9.37 -6.38 55.72
N PRO A 10 9.43 -7.60 55.15
CA PRO A 10 9.92 -7.79 53.80
C PRO A 10 8.86 -7.27 52.82
N TRP A 11 9.23 -6.25 52.04
CA TRP A 11 8.45 -5.84 50.89
C TRP A 11 8.57 -6.93 49.83
N ASN A 12 7.46 -7.62 49.64
CA ASN A 12 7.26 -8.59 48.58
C ASN A 12 7.31 -7.82 47.24
N VAL A 13 8.45 -7.91 46.55
CA VAL A 13 8.61 -7.38 45.19
C VAL A 13 7.87 -8.35 44.27
N GLN A 14 6.59 -8.09 44.09
CA GLN A 14 5.79 -8.77 43.09
C GLN A 14 6.25 -8.24 41.72
N GLU A 15 7.08 -9.03 41.05
CA GLU A 15 7.47 -8.84 39.65
C GLU A 15 6.20 -8.70 38.81
N TYR A 16 5.82 -7.47 38.49
CA TYR A 16 4.88 -7.18 37.41
C TYR A 16 5.63 -7.37 36.08
N SER A 17 5.89 -8.63 35.73
CA SER A 17 6.13 -9.01 34.35
C SER A 17 4.78 -9.00 33.64
N MET A 18 4.40 -7.83 33.12
CA MET A 18 3.30 -7.72 32.17
C MET A 18 3.83 -8.18 30.81
N PRO A 19 3.38 -9.31 30.26
CA PRO A 19 3.57 -9.56 28.84
C PRO A 19 2.72 -8.54 28.10
N VAL A 20 3.36 -7.51 27.53
CA VAL A 20 2.72 -6.71 26.49
C VAL A 20 2.76 -7.56 25.22
N GLU A 21 1.84 -8.52 25.14
CA GLU A 21 1.40 -9.04 23.85
C GLU A 21 0.68 -7.88 23.16
N VAL A 22 1.43 -7.04 22.43
CA VAL A 22 0.84 -6.22 21.40
C VAL A 22 0.36 -7.19 20.34
N ASP A 23 -0.91 -7.59 20.45
CA ASP A 23 -1.64 -8.23 19.37
C ASP A 23 -1.70 -7.19 18.24
N VAL A 24 -0.64 -7.12 17.43
CA VAL A 24 -0.59 -6.34 16.20
C VAL A 24 -1.55 -7.06 15.26
N LYS A 25 -2.83 -6.74 15.43
CA LYS A 25 -3.88 -7.14 14.52
C LYS A 25 -3.44 -6.66 13.14
N ASP A 26 -3.03 -7.61 12.32
CA ASP A 26 -2.61 -7.37 10.95
C ASP A 26 -3.84 -6.75 10.26
N THR A 27 -3.85 -5.43 10.15
CA THR A 27 -4.96 -4.64 9.59
C THR A 27 -4.88 -4.57 8.06
N SER A 28 -3.82 -5.16 7.48
CA SER A 28 -3.59 -5.32 6.06
C SER A 28 -4.81 -5.86 5.27
N PRO A 29 -5.50 -6.94 5.69
CA PRO A 29 -6.67 -7.45 4.97
C PRO A 29 -7.92 -6.57 5.13
N GLU A 30 -8.12 -5.93 6.27
CA GLU A 30 -9.24 -5.00 6.46
C GLU A 30 -9.05 -3.70 5.66
N MET A 31 -7.81 -3.22 5.58
CA MET A 31 -7.46 -2.06 4.77
C MET A 31 -7.57 -2.36 3.28
N ALA A 32 -7.19 -3.56 2.84
CA ALA A 32 -7.39 -4.02 1.46
C ALA A 32 -8.88 -4.10 1.09
N LYS A 33 -9.72 -4.59 2.00
CA LYS A 33 -11.17 -4.65 1.81
C LYS A 33 -11.80 -3.25 1.76
N PHE A 34 -11.43 -2.37 2.69
CA PHE A 34 -11.88 -0.98 2.71
C PHE A 34 -11.48 -0.21 1.44
N LEU A 35 -10.24 -0.37 0.98
CA LEU A 35 -9.78 0.26 -0.27
C LEU A 35 -10.51 -0.31 -1.49
N SER A 36 -10.77 -1.61 -1.53
CA SER A 36 -11.56 -2.23 -2.62
C SER A 36 -13.00 -1.73 -2.65
N GLU A 37 -13.62 -1.54 -1.48
CA GLU A 37 -15.01 -1.08 -1.36
C GLU A 37 -15.14 0.42 -1.70
N ALA A 38 -14.24 1.25 -1.18
CA ALA A 38 -14.19 2.69 -1.50
C ALA A 38 -13.93 2.94 -3.00
N LEU A 39 -13.08 2.12 -3.63
CA LEU A 39 -12.81 2.23 -5.07
C LEU A 39 -13.93 1.64 -5.95
N SER A 40 -14.80 0.78 -5.42
CA SER A 40 -15.93 0.23 -6.17
C SER A 40 -17.15 1.16 -6.16
N GLY A 41 -17.38 1.87 -5.05
CA GLY A 41 -18.52 2.80 -4.91
C GLY A 41 -18.45 3.99 -5.87
N ASP A 42 -17.29 4.62 -6.00
CA ASP A 42 -17.12 5.84 -6.81
C ASP A 42 -17.20 5.61 -8.33
N TYR A 43 -17.12 4.36 -8.81
CA TYR A 43 -17.03 4.04 -10.23
C TYR A 43 -18.22 3.23 -10.78
N GLY A 44 -19.10 2.70 -9.94
CA GLY A 44 -20.32 1.99 -10.38
C GLY A 44 -21.37 2.91 -10.99
N GLU A 45 -21.62 4.08 -10.38
CA GLU A 45 -22.74 4.96 -10.76
C GLU A 45 -22.57 5.69 -12.10
N ARG A 46 -21.34 5.76 -12.66
CA ARG A 46 -21.10 6.46 -13.93
C ARG A 46 -21.36 5.59 -15.17
N ASN A 47 -21.52 4.28 -15.02
CA ASN A 47 -21.67 3.37 -16.16
C ASN A 47 -23.13 3.07 -16.54
N GLU A 48 -24.11 3.32 -15.67
CA GLU A 48 -25.53 3.05 -15.97
C GLU A 48 -26.17 4.08 -16.90
N LYS A 49 -25.61 5.29 -17.03
CA LYS A 49 -26.21 6.36 -17.85
C LYS A 49 -25.90 6.30 -19.35
N LEU A 50 -25.15 5.31 -19.83
CA LEU A 50 -24.75 5.18 -21.25
C LEU A 50 -25.39 4.00 -22.00
N ALA A 51 -26.23 3.18 -21.35
CA ALA A 51 -26.75 1.94 -21.92
C ALA A 51 -28.21 1.99 -22.42
N THR A 52 -28.87 3.15 -22.41
CA THR A 52 -30.28 3.30 -22.84
C THR A 52 -30.38 4.08 -24.15
N GLY A 53 -30.05 3.42 -25.26
CA GLY A 53 -30.23 4.04 -26.57
C GLY A 53 -29.89 3.15 -27.76
N SER A 54 -30.67 2.09 -28.00
CA SER A 54 -30.85 1.59 -29.36
C SER A 54 -32.11 0.71 -29.47
N SER A 55 -33.18 1.28 -30.03
CA SER A 55 -34.42 0.58 -30.36
C SER A 55 -34.26 -0.17 -31.68
N VAL A 56 -34.42 -1.50 -31.65
CA VAL A 56 -34.41 -2.37 -32.83
C VAL A 56 -35.81 -2.41 -33.47
N SER A 57 -35.91 -2.07 -34.76
CA SER A 57 -37.08 -2.35 -35.60
C SER A 57 -36.99 -3.77 -36.22
N PRO A 58 -38.08 -4.52 -36.38
CA PRO A 58 -38.05 -5.85 -36.99
C PRO A 58 -38.53 -5.92 -38.44
N ALA A 59 -38.08 -6.99 -39.12
CA ALA A 59 -38.62 -7.71 -40.30
C ALA A 59 -38.12 -7.33 -41.72
N PRO A 60 -38.26 -8.21 -42.77
CA PRO A 60 -38.69 -9.61 -42.80
C PRO A 60 -37.73 -10.59 -43.54
N ALA A 61 -38.18 -11.84 -43.63
CA ALA A 61 -37.50 -13.07 -44.02
C ALA A 61 -37.26 -13.30 -45.54
N GLN A 62 -36.49 -14.39 -45.78
CA GLN A 62 -36.43 -15.30 -46.94
C GLN A 62 -35.21 -15.22 -47.87
N GLY A 63 -34.69 -16.42 -48.19
CA GLY A 63 -33.81 -16.66 -49.35
C GLY A 63 -32.66 -17.62 -49.07
N ALA A 64 -32.90 -18.93 -49.24
CA ALA A 64 -31.88 -19.96 -49.35
C ALA A 64 -31.02 -19.75 -50.62
N VAL A 65 -29.71 -20.08 -50.56
CA VAL A 65 -28.84 -20.72 -51.57
C VAL A 65 -27.34 -20.57 -51.19
N ASP A 66 -26.64 -21.71 -51.22
CA ASP A 66 -25.18 -22.04 -51.25
C ASP A 66 -24.22 -21.84 -50.04
N PRO A 67 -23.40 -22.86 -49.70
CA PRO A 67 -22.43 -22.84 -48.61
C PRO A 67 -21.08 -22.31 -49.11
N THR A 68 -21.04 -21.07 -49.58
CA THR A 68 -19.77 -20.34 -49.51
C THR A 68 -19.61 -19.90 -48.07
N VAL A 69 -18.52 -20.33 -47.42
CA VAL A 69 -18.09 -19.85 -46.10
C VAL A 69 -18.09 -18.32 -46.14
N ARG A 70 -19.21 -17.71 -45.77
CA ARG A 70 -19.37 -16.26 -45.76
C ARG A 70 -18.53 -15.80 -44.59
N LEU A 71 -17.32 -15.36 -44.92
CA LEU A 71 -16.47 -14.58 -44.02
C LEU A 71 -17.36 -13.54 -43.32
N PRO A 72 -17.24 -13.40 -41.98
CA PRO A 72 -18.12 -12.55 -41.18
C PRO A 72 -18.33 -11.20 -41.86
N ARG A 73 -19.61 -10.83 -42.03
CA ARG A 73 -20.00 -9.58 -42.66
C ARG A 73 -19.37 -8.42 -41.89
N ARG A 74 -18.37 -7.81 -42.55
CA ARG A 74 -17.78 -6.48 -42.31
C ARG A 74 -17.56 -6.14 -40.84
N ILE A 75 -16.30 -6.30 -40.39
CA ILE A 75 -15.75 -5.48 -39.30
C ILE A 75 -16.14 -4.03 -39.62
N ASP A 76 -16.78 -3.30 -38.71
CA ASP A 76 -17.05 -1.87 -38.91
C ASP A 76 -15.70 -1.16 -39.14
N GLY A 77 -15.51 -0.58 -40.33
CA GLY A 77 -14.20 -0.02 -40.76
C GLY A 77 -13.20 -1.01 -41.38
N GLY A 78 -13.51 -2.30 -41.48
CA GLY A 78 -12.67 -3.32 -42.11
C GLY A 78 -11.35 -3.61 -41.39
N PHE A 79 -10.40 -4.26 -42.08
CA PHE A 79 -9.05 -4.50 -41.56
C PHE A 79 -8.29 -3.21 -41.22
N ALA A 80 -8.64 -2.09 -41.86
CA ALA A 80 -8.06 -0.78 -41.58
C ALA A 80 -8.45 -0.26 -40.19
N GLY A 81 -9.74 -0.42 -39.79
CA GLY A 81 -10.21 -0.08 -38.44
C GLY A 81 -9.51 -0.91 -37.36
N LEU A 82 -9.40 -2.23 -37.59
CA LEU A 82 -8.68 -3.13 -36.68
C LEU A 82 -7.20 -2.72 -36.52
N GLY A 83 -6.54 -2.32 -37.62
CA GLY A 83 -5.16 -1.82 -37.57
C GLY A 83 -5.04 -0.55 -36.72
N HIS A 84 -5.97 0.40 -36.88
CA HIS A 84 -5.96 1.64 -36.09
C HIS A 84 -6.16 1.38 -34.59
N ASP A 85 -7.05 0.47 -34.23
CA ASP A 85 -7.33 0.11 -32.85
C ASP A 85 -6.14 -0.63 -32.20
N LEU A 86 -5.52 -1.56 -32.94
CA LEU A 86 -4.29 -2.24 -32.48
C LEU A 86 -3.14 -1.24 -32.29
N ASP A 87 -2.98 -0.29 -33.20
CA ASP A 87 -1.95 0.74 -33.09
C ASP A 87 -2.19 1.67 -31.91
N LYS A 88 -3.44 2.11 -31.70
CA LYS A 88 -3.84 2.92 -30.56
C LYS A 88 -3.57 2.17 -29.26
N HIS A 89 -4.02 0.93 -29.17
CA HIS A 89 -3.82 0.10 -27.99
C HIS A 89 -2.33 -0.18 -27.72
N GLY A 90 -1.56 -0.44 -28.77
CA GLY A 90 -0.12 -0.62 -28.69
C GLY A 90 0.58 0.63 -28.14
N ARG A 91 0.13 1.84 -28.52
CA ARG A 91 0.62 3.10 -27.96
C ARG A 91 0.27 3.22 -26.47
N GLU A 92 -0.97 2.94 -26.09
CA GLU A 92 -1.44 3.01 -24.70
C GLU A 92 -0.70 2.02 -23.79
N CYS A 93 -0.49 0.78 -24.25
CA CYS A 93 0.29 -0.22 -23.51
C CYS A 93 1.75 0.20 -23.32
N ARG A 94 2.41 0.69 -24.40
CA ARG A 94 3.79 1.21 -24.30
C ARG A 94 3.88 2.43 -23.40
N HIS A 95 2.85 3.26 -23.35
CA HIS A 95 2.78 4.41 -22.46
C HIS A 95 2.66 3.96 -21.00
N ALA A 96 1.74 3.04 -20.70
CA ALA A 96 1.56 2.51 -19.35
C ALA A 96 2.83 1.85 -18.80
N VAL A 97 3.51 1.03 -19.61
CA VAL A 97 4.80 0.42 -19.23
C VAL A 97 5.85 1.50 -18.94
N ARG A 98 5.99 2.49 -19.83
CA ARG A 98 6.95 3.60 -19.61
C ARG A 98 6.66 4.38 -18.33
N LEU A 99 5.40 4.63 -18.02
CA LEU A 99 5.01 5.29 -16.79
C LEU A 99 5.38 4.46 -15.56
N MET A 100 5.11 3.15 -15.56
CA MET A 100 5.50 2.27 -14.46
C MET A 100 7.02 2.24 -14.26
N GLU A 101 7.79 2.20 -15.35
CA GLU A 101 9.26 2.28 -15.32
C GLU A 101 9.75 3.63 -14.78
N GLN A 102 9.07 4.74 -15.10
CA GLN A 102 9.38 6.06 -14.56
C GLN A 102 9.09 6.19 -13.06
N LEU A 103 8.07 5.49 -12.56
CA LEU A 103 7.67 5.50 -11.15
C LEU A 103 8.49 4.56 -10.27
N ARG A 104 9.24 3.60 -10.85
CA ARG A 104 10.04 2.65 -10.09
C ARG A 104 11.20 3.31 -9.30
N PRO A 105 12.04 4.18 -9.89
CA PRO A 105 13.14 4.81 -9.14
C PRO A 105 12.73 5.59 -7.88
N PRO A 106 11.70 6.48 -7.91
CA PRO A 106 11.31 7.19 -6.69
C PRO A 106 10.71 6.27 -5.63
N LEU A 107 10.06 5.18 -6.04
CA LEU A 107 9.57 4.15 -5.12
C LEU A 107 10.73 3.44 -4.41
N GLU A 108 11.69 2.93 -5.18
CA GLU A 108 12.88 2.26 -4.64
C GLU A 108 13.70 3.18 -3.73
N ALA A 109 13.85 4.45 -4.11
CA ALA A 109 14.54 5.44 -3.29
C ALA A 109 13.82 5.69 -1.95
N ALA A 110 12.50 5.81 -1.97
CA ALA A 110 11.71 6.00 -0.74
C ALA A 110 11.78 4.77 0.18
N GLU A 111 11.76 3.57 -0.37
CA GLU A 111 11.91 2.32 0.38
C GLU A 111 13.31 2.12 0.96
N ALA A 112 14.36 2.41 0.17
CA ALA A 112 15.73 2.37 0.65
C ALA A 112 15.95 3.35 1.83
N GLU A 113 15.38 4.56 1.73
CA GLU A 113 15.45 5.54 2.80
C GLU A 113 14.68 5.08 4.05
N ARG A 114 13.50 4.44 3.88
CA ARG A 114 12.77 3.84 5.00
C ARG A 114 13.64 2.84 5.76
N ILE A 115 14.32 1.95 5.03
CA ILE A 115 15.21 0.93 5.61
C ILE A 115 16.36 1.61 6.36
N ARG A 116 16.99 2.63 5.77
CA ARG A 116 18.07 3.40 6.41
C ARG A 116 17.62 4.07 7.71
N LEU A 117 16.43 4.67 7.72
CA LEU A 117 15.85 5.31 8.91
C LEU A 117 15.52 4.28 9.99
N GLN A 118 14.97 3.12 9.61
CA GLN A 118 14.70 2.01 10.54
C GLN A 118 15.98 1.42 11.17
N GLN A 119 17.06 1.31 10.39
CA GLN A 119 18.37 0.91 10.90
C GLN A 119 18.92 1.94 11.89
N SER A 120 18.74 3.23 11.61
CA SER A 120 19.13 4.32 12.51
C SER A 120 18.35 4.27 13.83
N LEU A 121 17.05 3.99 13.76
CA LEU A 121 16.19 3.84 14.94
C LEU A 121 16.65 2.68 15.83
N THR A 122 16.87 1.52 15.20
CA THR A 122 17.38 0.31 15.89
C THR A 122 18.71 0.57 16.59
N ARG A 123 19.55 1.46 16.04
CA ARG A 123 20.83 1.85 16.64
C ARG A 123 20.68 2.81 17.83
N ILE A 124 19.81 3.80 17.73
CA ILE A 124 19.68 4.87 18.73
C ILE A 124 18.89 4.41 19.97
N LEU A 125 17.89 3.53 19.80
CA LEU A 125 17.03 3.08 20.91
C LEU A 125 17.81 2.48 22.10
N PRO A 126 18.78 1.55 21.91
CA PRO A 126 19.59 1.04 23.02
C PRO A 126 20.42 2.12 23.71
N GLU A 127 20.93 3.12 22.96
CA GLU A 127 21.71 4.22 23.54
C GLU A 127 20.85 5.11 24.44
N ILE A 128 19.59 5.33 24.08
CA ILE A 128 18.62 6.10 24.89
C ILE A 128 18.26 5.32 26.15
N ASP A 129 17.94 4.04 26.03
CA ASP A 129 17.61 3.19 27.19
C ASP A 129 18.78 3.12 28.18
N GLU A 130 20.01 2.91 27.69
CA GLU A 130 21.20 2.87 28.52
C GLU A 130 21.48 4.22 29.21
N ASN A 131 21.33 5.35 28.49
CA ASN A 131 21.45 6.68 29.09
C ASN A 131 20.37 6.91 30.15
N GLY A 132 19.13 6.46 29.91
CA GLY A 132 18.01 6.57 30.85
C GLY A 132 18.24 5.76 32.13
N ARG A 133 18.74 4.53 32.02
CA ARG A 133 19.13 3.69 33.17
C ARG A 133 20.28 4.32 33.97
N THR A 134 21.32 4.78 33.27
CA THR A 134 22.46 5.46 33.89
C THR A 134 22.02 6.72 34.63
N LEU A 135 21.21 7.56 33.99
CA LEU A 135 20.72 8.81 34.56
C LEU A 135 19.84 8.54 35.79
N SER A 136 18.94 7.55 35.72
CA SER A 136 18.12 7.12 36.85
C SER A 136 18.96 6.67 38.04
N GLY A 137 20.01 5.87 37.80
CA GLY A 137 20.96 5.45 38.83
C GLY A 137 21.70 6.63 39.47
N MET A 138 22.13 7.61 38.66
CA MET A 138 22.81 8.80 39.17
C MET A 138 21.89 9.70 39.99
N ILE A 139 20.62 9.85 39.60
CA ILE A 139 19.62 10.59 40.38
C ILE A 139 19.40 9.92 41.74
N GLU A 140 19.29 8.59 41.79
CA GLU A 140 19.12 7.85 43.04
C GLU A 140 20.35 7.95 43.96
N ASN A 141 21.56 7.97 43.40
CA ASN A 141 22.79 8.19 44.17
C ASN A 141 22.88 9.63 44.71
N ALA A 142 22.56 10.61 43.87
CA ALA A 142 22.50 12.02 44.28
C ALA A 142 21.47 12.23 45.41
N ARG A 143 20.31 11.56 45.33
CA ARG A 143 19.28 11.58 46.39
C ARG A 143 19.77 11.01 47.72
N LYS A 144 20.68 10.04 47.68
CA LYS A 144 21.33 9.46 48.87
C LYS A 144 22.48 10.33 49.40
N GLY A 145 22.73 11.49 48.79
CA GLY A 145 23.78 12.43 49.17
C GLY A 145 25.13 12.15 48.51
N ASP A 146 25.23 11.17 47.59
CA ASP A 146 26.45 10.89 46.84
C ASP A 146 26.42 11.63 45.49
N VAL A 147 26.98 12.84 45.47
CA VAL A 147 27.00 13.74 44.31
C VAL A 147 28.32 13.62 43.53
N ASN A 148 28.93 12.43 43.49
CA ASN A 148 30.24 12.20 42.85
C ASN A 148 30.23 12.13 41.30
N GLY A 149 29.17 12.60 40.64
CA GLY A 149 29.03 12.50 39.19
C GLY A 149 28.64 13.80 38.52
N ASP A 150 29.13 14.01 37.28
CA ASP A 150 28.68 15.11 36.42
C ASP A 150 27.28 14.83 35.87
N LEU A 151 26.29 15.04 36.73
CA LEU A 151 24.88 14.85 36.44
C LEU A 151 24.42 15.79 35.30
N ALA A 152 24.96 17.00 35.25
CA ALA A 152 24.64 17.99 34.22
C ALA A 152 25.07 17.53 32.82
N ALA A 153 26.29 16.99 32.68
CA ALA A 153 26.73 16.42 31.41
C ALA A 153 25.90 15.21 30.99
N LYS A 154 25.43 14.39 31.96
CA LYS A 154 24.58 13.22 31.67
C LYS A 154 23.18 13.62 31.21
N PHE A 155 22.56 14.62 31.84
CA PHE A 155 21.33 15.22 31.34
C PHE A 155 21.50 15.78 29.94
N SER A 156 22.60 16.52 29.69
CA SER A 156 22.88 17.11 28.37
C SER A 156 23.04 16.03 27.29
N LYS A 157 23.76 14.94 27.59
CA LYS A 157 23.90 13.80 26.68
C LYS A 157 22.58 13.09 26.42
N SER A 158 21.76 12.91 27.47
CA SER A 158 20.44 12.30 27.34
C SER A 158 19.51 13.16 26.50
N ALA A 159 19.49 14.48 26.70
CA ALA A 159 18.70 15.43 25.93
C ALA A 159 19.10 15.38 24.45
N ALA A 160 20.39 15.47 24.13
CA ALA A 160 20.87 15.40 22.76
C ALA A 160 20.47 14.11 22.02
N LYS A 161 20.37 12.98 22.74
CA LYS A 161 19.90 11.71 22.16
C LYS A 161 18.39 11.66 21.94
N LEU A 162 17.61 12.33 22.79
CA LEU A 162 16.18 12.50 22.59
C LEU A 162 15.90 13.44 21.41
N ASP A 163 16.69 14.51 21.24
CA ASP A 163 16.60 15.39 20.08
C ASP A 163 16.92 14.63 18.78
N GLU A 164 17.92 13.74 18.80
CA GLU A 164 18.25 12.85 17.68
C GLU A 164 17.08 11.90 17.34
N LEU A 165 16.39 11.38 18.38
CA LEU A 165 15.20 10.55 18.20
C LEU A 165 14.02 11.33 17.61
N GLU A 166 13.80 12.57 18.07
CA GLU A 166 12.75 13.44 17.54
C GLU A 166 12.98 13.75 16.06
N SER A 167 14.20 14.17 15.70
CA SER A 167 14.58 14.40 14.30
C SER A 167 14.40 13.14 13.44
N LEU A 168 14.75 11.97 13.97
CA LEU A 168 14.54 10.70 13.28
C LEU A 168 13.06 10.36 13.11
N ALA A 169 12.23 10.64 14.12
CA ALA A 169 10.79 10.43 14.06
C ALA A 169 10.13 11.33 13.01
N GLU A 170 10.53 12.59 12.92
CA GLU A 170 10.08 13.51 11.86
C GLU A 170 10.48 13.00 10.47
N ALA A 171 11.73 12.57 10.31
CA ALA A 171 12.22 12.01 9.04
C ALA A 171 11.47 10.73 8.64
N LEU A 172 11.21 9.83 9.60
CA LEU A 172 10.40 8.62 9.39
C LEU A 172 8.97 8.98 8.96
N ASN A 173 8.34 9.95 9.63
CA ASN A 173 6.98 10.36 9.27
C ASN A 173 6.92 10.94 7.86
N ALA A 174 7.86 11.81 7.50
CA ALA A 174 7.97 12.36 6.15
C ALA A 174 8.20 11.24 5.10
N ASN A 175 9.10 10.29 5.39
CA ASN A 175 9.38 9.17 4.52
C ASN A 175 8.15 8.24 4.35
N LEU A 176 7.40 7.95 5.40
CA LEU A 176 6.18 7.13 5.31
C LEU A 176 5.15 7.75 4.38
N MET A 177 4.98 9.08 4.41
CA MET A 177 4.10 9.79 3.47
C MET A 177 4.62 9.70 2.04
N ALA A 178 5.93 9.84 1.83
CA ALA A 178 6.55 9.70 0.51
C ALA A 178 6.39 8.28 -0.06
N VAL A 179 6.68 7.24 0.74
CA VAL A 179 6.51 5.82 0.38
C VAL A 179 5.06 5.54 0.00
N ARG A 180 4.10 6.01 0.81
CA ARG A 180 2.67 5.84 0.53
C ARG A 180 2.30 6.48 -0.81
N SER A 181 2.73 7.72 -1.05
CA SER A 181 2.43 8.43 -2.30
C SER A 181 3.05 7.72 -3.52
N ALA A 182 4.30 7.28 -3.41
CA ALA A 182 4.98 6.55 -4.49
C ALA A 182 4.28 5.23 -4.82
N TRP A 183 3.91 4.46 -3.79
CA TRP A 183 3.15 3.21 -3.96
C TRP A 183 1.79 3.46 -4.59
N GLU A 184 1.07 4.50 -4.15
CA GLU A 184 -0.23 4.84 -4.71
C GLU A 184 -0.13 5.20 -6.20
N GLN A 185 0.85 6.02 -6.58
CA GLN A 185 1.08 6.37 -7.98
C GLN A 185 1.42 5.13 -8.83
N TYR A 186 2.32 4.27 -8.32
CA TYR A 186 2.69 3.03 -9.00
C TYR A 186 1.49 2.08 -9.14
N ALA A 187 0.71 1.89 -8.08
CA ALA A 187 -0.48 1.03 -8.09
C ALA A 187 -1.55 1.54 -9.06
N ARG A 188 -1.79 2.86 -9.11
CA ARG A 188 -2.71 3.47 -10.08
C ARG A 188 -2.27 3.19 -11.52
N ALA A 189 -0.98 3.32 -11.82
CA ALA A 189 -0.43 3.00 -13.14
C ALA A 189 -0.56 1.51 -13.47
N ALA A 190 -0.30 0.63 -12.51
CA ALA A 190 -0.44 -0.82 -12.67
C ALA A 190 -1.90 -1.24 -12.91
N ILE A 191 -2.86 -0.68 -12.16
CA ILE A 191 -4.30 -0.92 -12.36
C ILE A 191 -4.73 -0.43 -13.75
N GLN A 192 -4.26 0.74 -14.19
CA GLN A 192 -4.55 1.24 -15.53
C GLN A 192 -3.99 0.29 -16.61
N ALA A 193 -2.77 -0.19 -16.46
CA ALA A 193 -2.18 -1.18 -17.36
C ALA A 193 -2.99 -2.49 -17.40
N GLN A 194 -3.47 -2.94 -16.24
CA GLN A 194 -4.29 -4.14 -16.12
C GLN A 194 -5.66 -3.97 -16.80
N ARG A 195 -6.32 -2.82 -16.61
CA ARG A 195 -7.58 -2.49 -17.31
C ARG A 195 -7.41 -2.50 -18.83
N LEU A 196 -6.31 -1.94 -19.34
CA LEU A 196 -5.99 -2.01 -20.78
C LEU A 196 -5.87 -3.47 -21.24
N ARG A 197 -5.19 -4.32 -20.47
CA ARG A 197 -5.09 -5.76 -20.80
C ARG A 197 -6.45 -6.47 -20.77
N ASP A 198 -7.31 -6.17 -19.81
CA ASP A 198 -8.58 -6.87 -19.63
C ASP A 198 -9.64 -6.44 -20.66
N THR A 199 -9.67 -5.16 -21.05
CA THR A 199 -10.51 -4.70 -22.18
C THR A 199 -10.19 -5.47 -23.46
N TYR A 200 -8.91 -5.73 -23.74
CA TYR A 200 -8.50 -6.55 -24.88
C TYR A 200 -8.96 -8.01 -24.78
N LYS A 201 -8.78 -8.64 -23.61
CA LYS A 201 -9.24 -10.02 -23.39
C LYS A 201 -10.75 -10.16 -23.56
N SER A 202 -11.51 -9.18 -23.07
CA SER A 202 -12.97 -9.14 -23.20
C SER A 202 -13.41 -8.99 -24.66
N HIS A 203 -12.79 -8.09 -25.44
CA HIS A 203 -13.06 -7.96 -26.88
C HIS A 203 -12.73 -9.24 -27.65
N ARG A 204 -11.64 -9.93 -27.30
CA ARG A 204 -11.30 -11.22 -27.89
C ARG A 204 -12.33 -12.31 -27.53
N ALA A 205 -12.84 -12.35 -26.31
CA ALA A 205 -13.80 -13.35 -25.85
C ALA A 205 -15.20 -13.14 -26.44
N GLY A 206 -15.66 -11.89 -26.54
CA GLY A 206 -16.94 -11.55 -27.19
C GLY A 206 -16.98 -11.96 -28.66
N ALA A 207 -15.89 -11.73 -29.39
CA ALA A 207 -15.76 -12.16 -30.79
C ALA A 207 -15.80 -13.69 -30.98
N VAL A 208 -15.50 -14.47 -29.93
CA VAL A 208 -15.55 -15.95 -29.95
C VAL A 208 -16.95 -16.46 -29.56
N SER A 209 -17.64 -15.81 -28.62
CA SER A 209 -18.97 -16.21 -28.15
C SER A 209 -20.06 -16.00 -29.22
N ASP A 210 -20.02 -14.90 -29.97
CA ASP A 210 -20.94 -14.66 -31.08
C ASP A 210 -20.79 -15.72 -32.19
N ARG A 211 -19.62 -16.36 -32.27
CA ARG A 211 -19.34 -17.44 -33.21
C ARG A 211 -20.07 -18.75 -32.84
N THR A 212 -20.13 -19.06 -31.55
CA THR A 212 -20.73 -20.32 -31.06
C THR A 212 -22.25 -20.25 -30.96
N SER A 213 -22.83 -19.07 -30.72
CA SER A 213 -24.30 -18.91 -30.65
C SER A 213 -24.98 -18.93 -32.01
N VAL A 214 -24.26 -18.61 -33.08
CA VAL A 214 -24.77 -18.72 -34.47
C VAL A 214 -24.76 -20.16 -34.97
N GLU A 215 -23.82 -21.00 -34.52
CA GLU A 215 -23.76 -22.42 -34.89
C GLU A 215 -24.82 -23.30 -34.20
N ALA A 216 -25.41 -22.85 -33.09
CA ALA A 216 -26.43 -23.59 -32.35
C ALA A 216 -27.88 -23.36 -32.81
N ASN A 217 -28.12 -22.36 -33.68
CA ASN A 217 -29.46 -21.92 -34.12
C ASN A 217 -29.69 -21.96 -35.64
N GLY A 218 -28.78 -22.57 -36.42
CA GLY A 218 -28.91 -22.78 -37.87
C GLY A 218 -28.90 -24.25 -38.22
#